data_AF-A0A1H6T0X9-F1
#
_entry.id   AF-A0A1H6T0X9-F1
#
_cell.length_a   1.000
_cell.length_b   1.000
_cell.length_c   1.000
_cell.angle_alpha   90.00
_cell.angle_beta   90.00
_cell.angle_gamma   90.00
#
_symmetry.space_group_name_H-M   'P 1'
#
loop_
_entity.id
_entity.type
_entity.pdbx_description
1 polymer ?
#
loop_
_entity_poly.entity_id
_entity_poly.type
_entity_poly.pdbx_seq_one_letter_code
_entity_poly.pdbx_strand_id
1 'polypeptide(L)'
;MAIENLKIEALQKWVSLYKQLGNISVTARRCGIARSTLQRWRSAARLKRQDEEKLVDRSHRPKRLGCQKFSNEQETLVLKIRNEFNYGKLRICSWPCFAGKTK
;
A
#
# COMPACT_ATOMS: atom_id res chain seq x y z
N MET A 1 -4.43 -7.25 5.51
CA MET A 1 -5.20 -7.90 6.58
C MET A 1 -4.35 -8.15 7.84
N ALA A 2 -3.62 -9.27 7.99
CA ALA A 2 -2.93 -9.59 9.26
C ALA A 2 -1.88 -8.55 9.72
N ILE A 3 -1.07 -8.04 8.79
CA ILE A 3 -0.03 -7.03 9.07
C ILE A 3 -0.64 -5.68 9.46
N GLU A 4 -1.83 -5.35 8.94
CA GLU A 4 -2.52 -4.10 9.27
C GLU A 4 -3.12 -4.15 10.67
N ASN A 5 -3.67 -5.31 11.07
CA ASN A 5 -4.22 -5.52 12.40
C ASN A 5 -3.13 -5.43 13.49
N LEU A 6 -1.96 -6.05 13.27
CA LEU A 6 -0.81 -5.96 14.20
C LEU A 6 -0.34 -4.51 14.42
N LYS A 7 -0.37 -3.69 13.37
CA LYS A 7 -0.02 -2.26 13.47
C LYS A 7 -1.05 -1.51 14.31
N ILE A 8 -2.34 -1.75 14.09
CA ILE A 8 -3.42 -1.09 14.85
C ILE A 8 -3.30 -1.42 16.35
N GLU A 9 -3.06 -2.69 16.70
CA GLU A 9 -2.86 -3.11 18.09
C GLU A 9 -1.65 -2.45 18.75
N ALA A 10 -0.52 -2.36 18.04
CA ALA A 10 0.67 -1.69 18.55
C ALA A 10 0.40 -0.22 18.83
N LEU A 11 -0.34 0.45 17.94
CA LEU A 11 -0.68 1.86 18.08
C LEU A 11 -1.64 2.11 19.25
N GLN A 12 -2.63 1.25 19.44
CA GLN A 12 -3.52 1.31 20.61
C GLN A 12 -2.73 1.16 21.91
N LYS A 13 -1.77 0.23 21.96
CA LYS A 13 -0.86 0.06 23.12
C LYS A 13 -0.05 1.32 23.39
N TRP A 14 0.51 1.97 22.35
CA TRP A 14 1.28 3.20 22.52
C TRP A 14 0.44 4.36 23.05
N VAL A 15 -0.80 4.50 22.56
CA VAL A 15 -1.74 5.51 23.04
C VAL A 15 -2.13 5.25 24.49
N SER A 16 -2.42 4.00 24.86
CA SER A 16 -2.73 3.61 26.25
C SER A 16 -1.58 3.92 27.20
N LEU A 17 -0.36 3.49 26.85
CA LEU A 17 0.85 3.75 27.65
C LEU A 17 1.15 5.26 27.74
N TYR A 18 0.91 6.02 26.68
CA TYR A 18 1.08 7.47 26.71
C TYR A 18 0.05 8.15 27.64
N LYS A 19 -1.21 7.72 27.63
CA LYS A 19 -2.25 8.21 28.56
C LYS A 19 -1.88 7.94 30.02
N GLN A 20 -1.29 6.79 30.32
CA GLN A 20 -0.87 6.42 31.68
C GLN A 20 0.36 7.20 32.17
N LEU A 21 1.36 7.42 31.30
CA LEU A 21 2.66 7.99 31.69
C LEU A 21 2.74 9.52 31.51
N GLY A 22 1.96 10.10 30.60
CA GLY A 22 1.99 11.53 30.26
C GLY A 22 3.26 12.03 29.55
N ASN A 23 4.37 11.28 29.62
CA ASN A 23 5.68 11.67 29.09
C ASN A 23 6.07 10.88 27.83
N ILE A 24 6.29 11.62 26.73
CA ILE A 24 6.63 11.06 25.42
C ILE A 24 7.94 10.26 25.44
N SER A 25 8.97 10.77 26.11
CA SER A 25 10.30 10.14 26.08
C SER A 25 10.31 8.81 26.83
N VAL A 26 9.57 8.74 27.95
CA VAL A 26 9.44 7.52 28.76
C VAL A 26 8.61 6.47 28.01
N THR A 27 7.48 6.89 27.40
CA THR A 27 6.64 5.98 26.61
C THR A 27 7.38 5.46 25.37
N ALA A 28 8.13 6.29 24.64
CA ALA A 28 8.89 5.86 23.48
C ALA A 28 9.94 4.78 23.83
N ARG A 29 10.63 4.96 24.97
CA ARG A 29 11.60 3.98 25.47
C ARG A 29 10.93 2.66 25.85
N ARG A 30 9.77 2.70 26.53
CA ARG A 30 9.01 1.49 26.90
C ARG A 30 8.42 0.76 25.70
N CYS A 31 8.00 1.49 24.67
CA CYS A 31 7.45 0.92 23.45
C CYS A 31 8.52 0.45 22.45
N GLY A 32 9.82 0.72 22.69
CA GLY A 32 10.90 0.34 21.78
C GLY A 32 10.88 1.09 20.44
N ILE A 33 10.35 2.31 20.42
CA ILE A 33 10.18 3.11 19.18
C ILE A 33 10.93 4.44 19.26
N ALA A 34 11.23 5.00 18.10
CA ALA A 34 11.78 6.35 18.01
C ALA A 34 10.82 7.39 18.60
N ARG A 35 11.37 8.33 19.38
CA ARG A 35 10.62 9.47 19.96
C ARG A 35 9.85 10.26 18.90
N SER A 36 10.46 10.48 17.73
CA SER A 36 9.86 11.19 16.60
C SER A 36 8.60 10.48 16.07
N THR A 37 8.56 9.14 16.10
CA THR A 37 7.39 8.36 15.72
C THR A 37 6.24 8.58 16.68
N LEU A 38 6.50 8.53 17.99
CA LEU A 38 5.46 8.80 19.00
C LEU A 38 4.97 10.25 18.95
N GLN A 39 5.87 11.22 18.68
CA GLN A 39 5.49 12.62 18.48
C GLN A 39 4.58 12.81 17.26
N ARG A 40 4.92 12.22 16.10
CA ARG A 40 4.06 12.24 14.91
C ARG A 40 2.69 11.64 15.19
N TRP A 41 2.65 10.52 15.92
CA TRP A 41 1.40 9.89 16.33
C TRP A 41 0.58 10.74 17.30
N ARG A 42 1.21 11.40 18.27
CA ARG A 42 0.53 12.35 19.16
C ARG A 42 -0.09 13.51 18.37
N SER A 43 0.66 14.10 17.44
CA SER A 43 0.17 15.20 16.60
C SER A 43 -0.95 14.75 15.66
N ALA A 44 -0.81 13.57 15.05
CA ALA A 44 -1.85 12.97 14.21
C ALA A 44 -3.11 12.61 15.01
N ALA A 45 -2.97 12.09 16.22
CA ALA A 45 -4.07 11.77 17.13
C ALA A 45 -4.81 13.03 17.62
N ARG A 46 -4.09 14.15 17.83
CA ARG A 46 -4.69 15.44 18.16
C ARG A 46 -5.52 16.00 16.99
N LEU A 47 -4.99 15.92 15.77
CA LEU A 47 -5.69 16.36 14.57
C LEU A 47 -6.93 15.49 14.27
N LYS A 48 -6.92 14.23 14.72
CA LYS A 48 -8.03 13.26 14.56
C LYS A 48 -8.98 13.17 15.75
N ARG A 49 -8.98 14.11 16.71
CA ARG A 49 -9.99 14.14 17.79
C ARG A 49 -11.46 14.24 17.31
N GLN A 50 -11.70 14.35 16.00
CA GLN A 50 -13.05 14.26 15.40
C GLN A 50 -13.41 12.87 14.83
N ASP A 51 -12.47 11.93 14.75
CA ASP A 51 -12.76 10.57 14.27
C ASP A 51 -11.84 9.56 14.96
N GLU A 52 -12.37 8.88 15.98
CA GLU A 52 -11.77 7.64 16.53
C GLU A 52 -11.62 6.56 15.45
N GLU A 53 -12.26 6.73 14.30
CA GLU A 53 -12.50 5.66 13.34
C GLU A 53 -11.30 5.28 12.47
N LYS A 54 -10.23 6.09 12.38
CA LYS A 54 -9.10 5.73 11.49
C LYS A 54 -7.74 5.89 12.13
N LEU A 55 -7.39 4.96 13.00
CA LEU A 55 -5.99 4.57 13.31
C LEU A 55 -5.31 3.86 12.11
N VAL A 56 -5.63 4.28 10.89
CA VAL A 56 -5.14 3.69 9.65
C VAL A 56 -3.84 4.37 9.26
N ASP A 57 -2.87 3.56 8.86
CA ASP A 57 -1.62 3.97 8.23
C ASP A 57 -1.93 4.93 7.05
N ARG A 58 -1.57 6.20 7.19
CA ARG A 58 -1.64 7.20 6.10
C ARG A 58 -0.43 7.07 5.19
N SER A 59 -0.01 5.85 4.85
CA SER A 59 1.03 5.69 3.84
C SER A 59 0.51 6.33 2.55
N HIS A 60 1.26 7.31 2.03
CA HIS A 60 0.98 7.95 0.75
C HIS A 60 1.18 6.99 -0.45
N ARG A 61 1.37 5.69 -0.19
CA ARG A 61 1.50 4.69 -1.23
C ARG A 61 0.17 4.62 -1.98
N PRO A 62 0.14 4.95 -3.29
CA PRO A 62 -1.06 4.84 -4.07
C PRO A 62 -1.57 3.40 -4.00
N LYS A 63 -2.82 3.20 -3.57
CA LYS A 63 -3.47 1.87 -3.58
C LYS A 63 -3.59 1.31 -5.00
N ARG A 64 -3.61 2.19 -5.99
CA ARG A 64 -3.57 1.88 -7.42
C ARG A 64 -2.41 2.66 -8.03
N LEU A 65 -1.54 1.98 -8.76
CA LEU A 65 -0.55 2.64 -9.60
C LEU A 65 -1.32 3.38 -10.69
N GLY A 66 -1.10 4.69 -10.83
CA GLY A 66 -1.91 5.56 -11.71
C GLY A 66 -1.84 5.25 -13.20
N CYS A 67 -1.03 4.28 -13.63
CA CYS A 67 -0.83 3.94 -15.04
C CYS A 67 -0.79 2.42 -15.25
N GLN A 68 -1.95 1.77 -15.31
CA GLN A 68 -2.02 0.44 -15.93
C GLN A 68 -1.85 0.66 -17.44
N LYS A 69 -0.64 0.41 -17.96
CA LYS A 69 -0.26 0.70 -19.35
C LYS A 69 -0.94 -0.21 -20.39
N PHE A 70 -1.72 -1.20 -19.96
CA PHE A 70 -2.27 -2.23 -20.83
C PHE A 70 -3.76 -2.42 -20.57
N SER A 71 -4.54 -2.49 -21.65
CA SER A 71 -5.96 -2.87 -21.60
C SER A 71 -6.11 -4.38 -21.36
N ASN A 72 -7.20 -4.79 -20.71
CA ASN A 72 -7.55 -6.21 -20.53
C ASN A 72 -7.63 -6.97 -21.86
N GLU A 73 -7.98 -6.27 -22.94
CA GLU A 73 -8.02 -6.81 -24.30
C GLU A 73 -6.62 -7.20 -24.80
N GLN A 74 -5.61 -6.36 -24.52
CA GLN A 74 -4.23 -6.62 -24.90
C GLN A 74 -3.67 -7.81 -24.13
N GLU A 75 -3.99 -7.93 -22.84
CA GLU A 75 -3.59 -9.08 -22.02
C GLU A 75 -4.23 -10.37 -22.54
N THR A 76 -5.53 -10.35 -22.82
CA THR A 76 -6.25 -11.50 -23.37
C THR A 76 -5.67 -11.94 -24.71
N LEU A 77 -5.29 -11.00 -25.58
CA LEU A 77 -4.67 -11.29 -26.87
C LEU A 77 -3.30 -11.96 -26.72
N VAL A 78 -2.44 -11.46 -25.82
CA VAL A 78 -1.13 -12.07 -25.54
C VAL A 78 -1.31 -13.49 -25.01
N LEU A 79 -2.27 -13.72 -24.11
CA LEU A 79 -2.55 -15.04 -23.54
C LEU A 79 -3.04 -16.02 -24.62
N LYS A 80 -3.95 -15.61 -25.50
CA LYS A 80 -4.40 -16.42 -26.64
C LYS A 80 -3.24 -16.83 -27.54
N ILE A 81 -2.41 -15.88 -27.95
CA ILE A 81 -1.26 -16.16 -28.84
C ILE A 81 -0.25 -17.12 -28.18
N ARG A 82 -0.01 -16.98 -26.87
CA ARG A 82 0.86 -17.91 -26.13
C ARG A 82 0.27 -19.32 -26.04
N ASN A 83 -1.03 -19.43 -25.78
CA ASN A 83 -1.68 -20.73 -25.66
C ASN A 83 -1.77 -21.46 -27.00
N GLU A 84 -2.03 -20.75 -28.10
CA GLU A 84 -2.21 -21.34 -29.43
C GLU A 84 -0.88 -21.64 -30.14
N PHE A 85 0.10 -20.74 -30.05
CA PHE A 85 1.31 -20.82 -30.87
C PHE A 85 2.62 -20.90 -30.08
N ASN A 86 2.56 -20.76 -28.74
CA ASN A 86 3.73 -20.72 -27.85
C ASN A 86 4.83 -19.72 -28.29
N TYR A 87 4.41 -18.57 -28.83
CA TYR A 87 5.36 -17.60 -29.36
C TYR A 87 6.10 -16.83 -28.26
N GLY A 88 7.40 -16.63 -28.50
CA GLY A 88 8.24 -15.76 -27.69
C GLY A 88 7.86 -14.28 -27.83
N LYS A 89 8.26 -13.47 -26.85
CA LYS A 89 7.94 -12.03 -26.75
C LYS A 89 8.08 -11.27 -28.08
N LEU A 90 9.21 -11.41 -28.76
CA LEU A 90 9.51 -10.65 -29.98
C LEU A 90 8.48 -10.90 -31.09
N ARG A 91 8.04 -12.17 -31.23
CA ARG A 91 7.07 -12.57 -32.25
C ARG A 91 5.64 -12.16 -31.92
N ILE A 92 5.31 -12.05 -30.64
CA ILE A 92 4.02 -11.47 -30.19
C ILE A 92 4.01 -9.96 -30.47
N CYS A 93 5.10 -9.25 -30.21
CA CYS A 93 5.19 -7.80 -30.49
C CYS A 93 5.10 -7.48 -32.00
N SER A 94 5.63 -8.35 -32.86
CA SER A 94 5.53 -8.21 -34.31
C SER A 94 4.27 -8.85 -34.90
N TRP A 95 3.35 -9.36 -34.07
CA TRP A 95 2.16 -10.05 -34.55
C TRP A 95 1.27 -9.09 -35.35
N PRO A 96 0.70 -9.49 -36.51
CA PRO A 96 -0.02 -8.58 -37.40
C PRO A 96 -1.13 -7.78 -36.70
N CYS A 97 -1.85 -8.39 -35.76
CA CYS A 97 -2.90 -7.74 -34.98
C CYS A 97 -2.35 -6.75 -33.92
N PHE A 98 -1.10 -6.91 -33.46
CA PHE A 98 -0.42 -5.95 -32.57
C PHE A 98 0.19 -4.77 -33.34
N ALA A 99 0.58 -5.00 -34.60
CA ALA A 99 1.25 -4.00 -35.44
C ALA A 99 0.28 -3.10 -36.24
N GLY A 100 -1.05 -3.23 -36.03
CA GLY A 100 -2.06 -2.47 -36.78
C GLY A 100 -2.03 -2.72 -38.29
N LYS A 101 -1.38 -3.80 -38.74
CA LYS A 101 -1.29 -4.16 -40.16
C LYS A 101 -2.36 -5.19 -40.48
N THR A 102 -3.60 -4.72 -40.62
CA THR A 102 -4.61 -5.44 -41.39
C THR A 102 -4.27 -5.28 -42.87
N LYS A 103 -4.17 -6.39 -43.60
CA LYS A 103 -4.34 -6.37 -45.06
C LYS A 103 -5.81 -6.16 -45.39
#